data_AF-A0A9W5Y0W0-F1
#
_entry.id   AF-A0A9W5Y0W0-F1
#
_cell.length_a   1.000
_cell.length_b   1.000
_cell.length_c   1.000
_cell.angle_alpha   90.00
_cell.angle_beta   90.00
_cell.angle_gamma   90.00
#
_symmetry.space_group_name_H-M   'P 1'
#
loop_
_entity.id
_entity.type
_entity.pdbx_description
1 polymer ?
#
loop_
_entity_poly.entity_id
_entity_poly.type
_entity_poly.pdbx_seq_one_letter_code
_entity_poly.pdbx_strand_id
1 'polypeptide(L)' 'MEKNQRIIDELTNSLETKGEISLTNETNDLFIESVDDKEGYSYVSSTNEEFGTSKEAVEWLIKKVNGVENTLDWK' A
#
# COMPACT_ATOMS: atom_id res chain seq x y z
N MET A 1 1.76 -18.82 8.14
CA MET A 1 1.06 -17.57 8.51
C MET A 1 2.01 -16.39 8.74
N GLU A 2 3.30 -16.59 9.02
CA GLU A 2 4.27 -15.49 9.29
C GLU A 2 4.72 -14.69 8.06
N LYS A 3 4.68 -15.27 6.85
CA LYS A 3 5.22 -14.63 5.64
C LYS A 3 4.43 -13.38 5.21
N ASN A 4 3.10 -13.40 5.39
CA ASN A 4 2.24 -12.30 4.95
C ASN A 4 2.37 -11.08 5.86
N GLN A 5 2.50 -11.30 7.17
CA GLN A 5 2.68 -10.19 8.11
C GLN A 5 3.98 -9.42 7.85
N ARG A 6 5.07 -10.16 7.61
CA ARG A 6 6.36 -9.53 7.31
C ARG A 6 6.32 -8.66 6.06
N ILE A 7 5.59 -9.08 5.02
CA ILE A 7 5.47 -8.29 3.78
C ILE A 7 4.59 -7.05 4.00
N ILE A 8 3.51 -7.16 4.78
CA ILE A 8 2.70 -6.01 5.19
C ILE A 8 3.59 -5.00 5.93
N ASP A 9 4.42 -5.46 6.86
CA ASP A 9 5.31 -4.58 7.63
C ASP A 9 6.37 -3.92 6.72
N GLU A 10 6.95 -4.67 5.76
CA GLU A 10 7.92 -4.14 4.79
C GLU A 10 7.29 -3.09 3.85
N LEU A 11 6.07 -3.31 3.38
CA LEU A 11 5.32 -2.36 2.54
C LEU A 11 4.89 -1.13 3.35
N THR A 12 4.47 -1.30 4.59
CA THR A 12 4.11 -0.21 5.50
C THR A 12 5.31 0.69 5.76
N ASN A 13 6.45 0.11 6.13
CA ASN A 13 7.69 0.86 6.33
C ASN A 13 8.14 1.57 5.05
N SER A 14 7.97 0.93 3.89
CA SER A 14 8.32 1.52 2.59
C SER A 14 7.45 2.73 2.28
N LEU A 15 6.13 2.62 2.50
CA LEU A 15 5.19 3.73 2.32
C LEU A 15 5.51 4.91 3.24
N GLU A 16 5.77 4.65 4.52
CA GLU A 16 6.14 5.70 5.48
C GLU A 16 7.49 6.37 5.17
N THR A 17 8.44 5.62 4.59
CA THR A 17 9.79 6.15 4.31
C THR A 17 9.89 6.85 2.96
N LYS A 18 9.25 6.28 1.93
CA LYS A 18 9.35 6.75 0.54
C LYS A 18 8.21 7.68 0.16
N GLY A 19 7.09 7.62 0.88
CA GLY A 19 5.87 8.36 0.60
C GLY A 19 5.03 7.76 -0.54
N GLU A 20 5.44 6.64 -1.13
CA GLU A 20 4.66 5.93 -2.13
C GLU A 20 5.03 4.44 -2.11
N ILE A 21 4.04 3.59 -2.37
CA ILE A 21 4.24 2.20 -2.78
C ILE A 21 3.33 1.87 -3.95
N SER A 22 3.82 1.01 -4.85
CA SER A 22 3.03 0.47 -5.96
C SER A 22 3.04 -1.06 -5.92
N LEU A 23 1.88 -1.66 -6.18
CA LEU A 23 1.72 -3.09 -6.40
C LEU A 23 1.08 -3.32 -7.76
N THR A 24 1.80 -4.08 -8.60
CA THR A 24 1.30 -4.49 -9.91
C THR A 24 1.04 -6.00 -9.92
N ASN A 25 -0.10 -6.41 -10.45
CA ASN A 25 -0.39 -7.80 -10.80
C ASN A 25 -0.74 -7.91 -12.29
N GLU A 26 -1.11 -9.10 -12.77
CA GLU A 26 -1.43 -9.32 -14.19
C GLU A 26 -2.60 -8.48 -14.72
N THR A 27 -3.41 -7.90 -13.84
CA THR A 27 -4.70 -7.25 -14.19
C THR A 27 -4.81 -5.80 -13.72
N ASN A 28 -4.10 -5.42 -12.66
CA ASN A 28 -4.24 -4.14 -11.99
C ASN A 28 -2.85 -3.59 -11.67
N ASP A 29 -2.72 -2.28 -11.84
CA ASP A 29 -1.61 -1.50 -11.34
C ASP A 29 -2.18 -0.50 -10.34
N LEU A 30 -1.83 -0.68 -9.06
CA LEU A 30 -2.38 0.11 -7.97
C LEU A 30 -1.23 0.69 -7.16
N PHE A 31 -1.33 1.96 -6.80
CA PHE A 31 -0.40 2.60 -5.88
C PHE A 31 -1.14 3.28 -4.73
N ILE A 32 -0.39 3.50 -3.65
CA ILE A 32 -0.74 4.32 -2.50
C ILE A 32 0.35 5.37 -2.35
N GLU A 33 -0.03 6.63 -2.19
CA GLU A 33 0.86 7.73 -1.86
C GLU A 33 0.50 8.35 -0.51
N SER A 34 1.51 8.84 0.22
CA SER A 34 1.33 9.66 1.40
C SER A 34 1.13 11.11 0.97
N VAL A 35 0.09 11.74 1.50
CA VAL A 35 -0.20 13.16 1.30
C VAL A 35 0.04 13.84 2.65
N ASP A 36 0.97 14.81 2.67
CA ASP A 36 1.13 15.72 3.80
C ASP A 36 0.04 16.80 3.68
N ASP A 37 -1.07 16.59 4.39
CA ASP A 37 -2.12 17.57 4.50
C ASP A 37 -1.94 18.43 5.77
N LYS A 38 -2.62 19.57 5.82
CA LYS A 38 -2.46 20.51 6.94
C LYS A 38 -2.95 19.95 8.30
N GLU A 39 -3.63 18.81 8.31
CA GLU A 39 -4.17 18.13 9.47
C GLU A 39 -3.37 16.86 9.85
N GLY A 40 -2.47 16.39 8.99
CA GLY A 40 -1.56 15.27 9.21
C GLY A 40 -1.17 14.53 7.93
N TYR A 41 -0.60 13.34 8.09
CA TYR A 41 -0.38 12.44 6.95
C TYR A 41 -1.67 11.67 6.65
N SER A 42 -2.20 11.86 5.45
CA SER A 42 -3.21 10.99 4.85
C SER A 42 -2.57 10.09 3.80
N TYR A 43 -3.20 8.97 3.47
CA TYR A 43 -2.74 8.07 2.42
C TYR A 43 -3.85 7.93 1.39
N VAL A 44 -3.51 8.06 0.12
CA VAL A 44 -4.48 8.06 -0.98
C VAL A 44 -4.10 7.01 -2.00
N SER A 45 -5.08 6.25 -2.47
CA SER A 45 -4.88 5.29 -3.56
C SER A 45 -5.05 5.92 -4.93
N SER A 46 -4.46 5.27 -5.92
CA SER A 46 -4.76 5.46 -7.36
C SER A 46 -6.25 5.45 -7.73
N THR A 47 -7.13 4.94 -6.86
CA THR A 47 -8.58 4.89 -7.05
C THR A 47 -9.36 5.92 -6.22
N ASN A 48 -8.66 6.91 -5.61
CA ASN A 48 -9.20 7.94 -4.72
C ASN A 48 -9.82 7.41 -3.41
N GLU A 49 -9.41 6.22 -2.95
CA GLU A 49 -9.67 5.78 -1.58
C GLU A 49 -8.66 6.43 -0.63
N GLU A 50 -9.14 6.96 0.49
CA GLU A 50 -8.35 7.67 1.50
C GLU A 50 -8.24 6.83 2.78
N PHE A 51 -7.08 6.89 3.44
CA PHE A 51 -6.78 6.13 4.65
C PHE A 51 -6.09 7.02 5.69
N GLY A 52 -6.44 6.80 6.96
CA GLY A 52 -5.84 7.53 8.09
C GLY A 52 -4.51 6.93 8.56
N THR A 53 -4.18 5.70 8.14
CA THR A 53 -2.93 5.04 8.50
C THR A 53 -2.30 4.31 7.32
N SER A 54 -0.97 4.25 7.30
CA SER A 54 -0.15 3.51 6.33
C SER A 54 -0.56 2.03 6.27
N LYS A 55 -0.81 1.44 7.44
CA LYS A 55 -1.23 0.04 7.58
C LYS A 55 -2.57 -0.24 6.91
N GLU A 56 -3.59 0.58 7.14
CA GLU A 56 -4.91 0.43 6.49
C GLU A 56 -4.79 0.51 4.97
N ALA A 57 -3.97 1.44 4.48
CA ALA A 57 -3.74 1.63 3.05
C ALA A 57 -3.05 0.41 2.41
N VAL A 58 -2.03 -0.15 3.07
CA VAL A 58 -1.31 -1.36 2.62
C VAL A 58 -2.20 -2.59 2.63
N GLU A 59 -2.99 -2.79 3.71
CA GLU A 59 -3.93 -3.91 3.80
C GLU A 59 -4.99 -3.85 2.69
N TRP A 60 -5.50 -2.65 2.39
CA TRP A 60 -6.42 -2.43 1.27
C TRP A 60 -5.76 -2.78 -0.06
N LEU A 61 -4.53 -2.31 -0.29
CA LEU A 61 -3.79 -2.50 -1.55
C LEU A 61 -3.57 -3.98 -1.82
N ILE A 62 -3.09 -4.73 -0.81
CA ILE A 62 -2.90 -6.18 -0.87
C ILE A 62 -4.21 -6.91 -1.16
N LYS A 63 -5.30 -6.50 -0.52
CA LYS A 63 -6.62 -7.10 -0.76
C LYS A 63 -7.08 -6.90 -2.21
N LYS A 64 -6.83 -5.73 -2.79
CA LYS A 64 -7.22 -5.41 -4.18
C LYS A 64 -6.43 -6.21 -5.22
N VAL A 65 -5.17 -6.55 -4.94
CA VAL A 65 -4.36 -7.39 -5.83
C VAL A 65 -4.56 -8.90 -5.61
N ASN A 66 -5.60 -9.32 -4.86
CA ASN A 66 -5.89 -10.71 -4.46
C ASN A 66 -4.79 -11.35 -3.60
N GLY A 67 -4.19 -10.58 -2.70
CA GLY A 67 -3.21 -11.08 -1.74
C GLY A 67 -1.76 -10.96 -2.24
N VAL A 68 -0.85 -11.04 -1.28
CA VAL A 68 0.59 -10.79 -1.47
C VAL A 68 1.25 -11.76 -2.48
N GLU A 69 0.69 -12.96 -2.61
CA GLU A 69 1.20 -13.98 -3.53
C GLU A 69 0.96 -13.66 -5.02
N ASN A 70 0.03 -12.75 -5.32
CA ASN A 70 -0.27 -12.29 -6.68
C ASN A 70 0.47 -11.01 -7.06
N THR A 71 1.39 -10.55 -6.20
CA THR A 71 2.20 -9.35 -6.45
C THR A 71 3.39 -9.73 -7.32
N LEU A 72 3.47 -9.16 -8.53
CA LEU A 72 4.57 -9.44 -9.47
C LEU A 72 5.82 -8.62 -9.16
N ASP A 73 5.63 -7.37 -8.75
CA ASP A 73 6.69 -6.40 -8.46
C ASP A 73 6.17 -5.35 -7.47
N TRP A 74 7.04 -4.82 -6.62
CA TRP A 74 6.76 -3.68 -5.74
C TRP A 74 7.99 -2.76 -5.67
N LYS A 75 7.77 -1.45 -5.77
CA LYS A 75 8.84 -0.44 -5.83
C LYS A 75 8.77 0.54 -4.68
#